data_AF-A0A7W1T1F4-F1
#
_entry.id   AF-A0A7W1T1F4-F1
#
_cell.length_a   1.000
_cell.length_b   1.000
_cell.length_c   1.000
_cell.angle_alpha   90.00
_cell.angle_beta   90.00
_cell.angle_gamma   90.00
#
_symmetry.space_group_name_H-M   'P 1'
#
loop_
_entity.id
_entity.type
_entity.pdbx_description
1 polymer ?
#
loop_
_entity_poly.entity_id
_entity_poly.type
_entity_poly.pdbx_seq_one_letter_code
_entity_poly.pdbx_strand_id
1 'polypeptide(L)'
;MIAANGVVARLLGKVSSLRRVVKTPERWERIVQLAAARGETLPVQPDSKALNDFLLKRKSADPDHFADLSLAVIKLIGPGEYVLECPGDAEQGHFGLAVQDYTHSTAPNRRFADVVTQRLVKTFLTGTPGPYTDD
;
A
#
# COMPACT_ATOMS: atom_id res chain seq x y z
N MET A 1 2.86 8.82 11.43
CA MET A 1 3.62 7.76 10.73
C MET A 1 3.39 7.76 9.21
N ILE A 2 2.15 7.64 8.72
CA ILE A 2 1.86 7.56 7.27
C ILE A 2 2.39 8.78 6.50
N ALA A 3 2.16 10.00 7.00
CA ALA A 3 2.67 11.21 6.36
C ALA A 3 4.20 11.22 6.22
N ALA A 4 4.92 10.89 7.31
CA ALA A 4 6.39 10.81 7.29
C ALA A 4 6.89 9.77 6.27
N ASN A 5 6.25 8.60 6.24
CA ASN A 5 6.54 7.55 5.26
C ASN A 5 6.35 8.04 3.81
N GLY A 6 5.27 8.77 3.51
CA GLY A 6 5.03 9.33 2.18
C GLY A 6 6.03 10.44 1.80
N VAL A 7 6.44 11.28 2.76
CA VAL A 7 7.49 12.29 2.53
C VAL A 7 8.83 11.62 2.20
N VAL A 8 9.22 10.60 2.96
CA VAL A 8 10.45 9.85 2.70
C VAL A 8 10.38 9.13 1.35
N ALA A 9 9.22 8.57 1.00
CA ALA A 9 9.04 7.93 -0.30
C ALA A 9 9.33 8.90 -1.45
N ARG A 10 8.72 10.09 -1.42
CA ARG A 10 8.95 11.14 -2.44
C ARG A 10 10.38 11.69 -2.42
N LEU A 11 10.98 11.87 -1.24
CA LEU A 11 12.37 12.32 -1.11
C LEU A 11 13.33 11.40 -1.86
N LEU A 12 13.11 10.09 -1.76
CA LEU A 12 13.94 9.07 -2.39
C LEU A 12 13.53 8.75 -3.84
N GLY A 13 12.54 9.42 -4.44
CA GLY A 13 12.06 9.11 -5.80
C GLY A 13 13.08 9.33 -6.93
N LYS A 14 14.28 9.83 -6.62
CA LYS A 14 15.40 10.01 -7.57
C LYS A 14 16.51 8.98 -7.41
N VAL A 15 16.35 8.02 -6.50
CA VAL A 15 17.30 6.94 -6.24
C VAL A 15 16.57 5.61 -6.11
N SER A 16 17.26 4.51 -6.37
CA SER A 16 16.69 3.19 -6.15
C SER A 16 16.36 2.99 -4.67
N SER A 17 15.13 2.58 -4.37
CA SER A 17 14.68 2.45 -2.98
C SER A 17 13.63 1.36 -2.80
N LEU A 18 13.51 0.85 -1.56
CA LEU A 18 12.45 -0.10 -1.22
C LEU A 18 11.14 0.65 -1.03
N ARG A 19 10.11 0.27 -1.79
CA ARG A 19 8.73 0.71 -1.63
C ARG A 19 7.92 -0.30 -0.85
N ARG A 20 6.87 0.17 -0.20
CA ARG A 20 5.85 -0.68 0.43
C ARG A 20 4.58 -0.55 -0.37
N VAL A 21 4.25 -1.60 -1.12
CA VAL A 21 3.18 -1.59 -2.13
C VAL A 21 2.09 -2.60 -1.73
N VAL A 22 0.85 -2.28 -2.05
CA VAL A 22 -0.27 -3.24 -2.09
C VAL A 22 -0.83 -3.12 -3.49
N LYS A 23 -0.63 -4.16 -4.30
CA LYS A 23 -1.06 -4.17 -5.70
C LYS A 23 -2.57 -4.01 -5.82
N THR A 24 -3.01 -3.63 -7.00
CA THR A 24 -4.41 -3.75 -7.39
C THR A 24 -4.88 -5.20 -7.17
N PRO A 25 -6.02 -5.43 -6.49
CA PRO A 25 -6.46 -6.79 -6.15
C PRO A 25 -6.70 -7.64 -7.40
N GLU A 26 -5.94 -8.74 -7.55
CA GLU A 26 -6.15 -9.71 -8.63
C GLU A 26 -7.54 -10.37 -8.54
N ARG A 27 -8.06 -10.52 -7.32
CA ARG A 27 -9.36 -11.13 -7.04
C ARG A 27 -10.48 -10.10 -6.88
N TRP A 28 -10.40 -8.96 -7.55
CA TRP A 28 -11.41 -7.91 -7.49
C TRP A 28 -12.81 -8.42 -7.84
N GLU A 29 -12.94 -9.27 -8.86
CA GLU A 29 -14.23 -9.86 -9.25
C GLU A 29 -14.91 -10.59 -8.07
N ARG A 30 -14.14 -11.26 -7.21
CA ARG A 30 -14.68 -11.91 -6.01
C ARG A 30 -15.16 -10.90 -4.97
N ILE A 31 -14.52 -9.73 -4.88
CA ILE A 31 -14.97 -8.63 -4.02
C ILE A 31 -16.29 -8.06 -4.56
N VAL A 32 -16.42 -7.89 -5.88
CA VAL A 32 -17.67 -7.48 -6.53
C VAL A 32 -18.80 -8.49 -6.25
N GLN A 33 -18.55 -9.78 -6.41
CA GLN A 33 -19.51 -10.85 -6.09
C GLN A 33 -19.92 -10.83 -4.61
N LEU A 34 -18.97 -10.57 -3.70
CA LEU A 34 -19.22 -10.49 -2.27
C LEU A 34 -20.11 -9.30 -1.87
N ALA A 35 -19.97 -8.17 -2.57
CA ALA A 35 -20.83 -7.00 -2.43
C ALA A 35 -22.23 -7.27 -2.99
N ALA A 36 -22.32 -7.90 -4.18
CA ALA A 36 -23.58 -8.25 -4.82
C ALA A 36 -24.42 -9.20 -3.96
N ALA A 37 -23.80 -10.18 -3.30
CA ALA A 37 -24.46 -11.07 -2.36
C ALA A 37 -25.09 -10.35 -1.14
N ARG A 38 -24.75 -9.08 -0.92
CA ARG A 38 -25.28 -8.21 0.14
C ARG A 38 -26.15 -7.07 -0.40
N GLY A 39 -26.56 -7.16 -1.67
CA GLY A 39 -27.42 -6.16 -2.32
C GLY A 39 -26.71 -4.85 -2.67
N GLU A 40 -25.37 -4.83 -2.68
CA GLU A 40 -24.58 -3.64 -3.02
C GLU A 40 -23.81 -3.88 -4.34
N THR A 41 -23.49 -2.80 -5.04
CA THR A 41 -22.78 -2.85 -6.32
C THR A 41 -21.44 -2.15 -6.23
N LEU A 42 -20.39 -2.82 -6.70
CA LEU A 42 -19.06 -2.25 -6.90
C LEU A 42 -18.76 -2.15 -8.41
N PRO A 43 -17.89 -1.20 -8.82
CA PRO A 43 -17.49 -1.07 -10.22
C PRO A 43 -16.74 -2.32 -10.70
N VAL A 44 -16.79 -2.56 -12.02
CA VAL A 44 -16.07 -3.68 -12.66
C VAL A 44 -14.56 -3.52 -12.50
N GLN A 45 -14.06 -2.28 -12.61
CA GLN A 45 -12.66 -1.96 -12.38
C GLN A 45 -12.38 -1.73 -10.89
N PRO A 46 -11.21 -2.16 -10.38
CA PRO A 46 -10.82 -1.94 -9.00
C PRO A 46 -10.83 -0.46 -8.63
N ASP A 47 -11.58 -0.13 -7.58
CA ASP A 47 -11.69 1.23 -7.05
C ASP A 47 -11.67 1.20 -5.51
N SER A 48 -10.62 1.78 -4.94
CA SER A 48 -10.40 1.78 -3.48
C SER A 48 -11.42 2.62 -2.73
N LYS A 49 -11.92 3.71 -3.35
CA LYS A 49 -12.94 4.57 -2.76
C LYS A 49 -14.29 3.87 -2.73
N ALA A 50 -14.71 3.26 -3.86
CA ALA A 50 -15.94 2.50 -3.94
C ALA A 50 -15.95 1.34 -2.93
N LEU A 51 -14.83 0.63 -2.79
CA LEU A 51 -14.68 -0.41 -1.78
C LEU A 51 -14.83 0.14 -0.35
N ASN A 52 -14.17 1.25 -0.03
CA ASN A 52 -14.27 1.89 1.27
C ASN A 52 -15.73 2.30 1.58
N ASP A 53 -16.40 2.93 0.63
CA ASP A 53 -17.78 3.40 0.79
C ASP A 53 -18.73 2.21 1.05
N PHE A 54 -18.56 1.09 0.33
CA PHE A 54 -19.27 -0.16 0.58
C PHE A 54 -19.02 -0.69 2.00
N LEU A 55 -17.75 -0.76 2.43
CA LEU A 55 -17.40 -1.27 3.76
C LEU A 55 -17.97 -0.39 4.89
N LEU A 56 -17.93 0.93 4.74
CA LEU A 56 -18.50 1.86 5.72
C LEU A 56 -20.02 1.69 5.87
N LYS A 57 -20.75 1.55 4.75
CA LYS A 57 -22.19 1.26 4.78
C LYS A 57 -22.48 -0.05 5.49
N ARG A 58 -21.75 -1.12 5.16
CA ARG A 58 -21.94 -2.44 5.79
C ARG A 58 -21.60 -2.45 7.28
N LYS A 59 -20.56 -1.71 7.68
CA LYS A 59 -20.21 -1.55 9.10
C LYS A 59 -21.34 -0.88 9.89
N SER A 60 -22.01 0.10 9.29
CA SER A 60 -23.15 0.77 9.92
C SER A 60 -24.42 -0.07 9.93
N ALA A 61 -24.67 -0.85 8.87
CA ALA A 61 -25.89 -1.61 8.70
C ALA A 61 -25.91 -2.94 9.48
N ASP A 62 -24.73 -3.54 9.71
CA ASP A 62 -24.59 -4.86 10.31
C ASP A 62 -23.23 -4.98 11.03
N PRO A 63 -23.10 -4.31 12.19
CA PRO A 63 -21.84 -4.25 12.93
C PRO A 63 -21.41 -5.63 13.45
N ASP A 64 -22.36 -6.51 13.80
CA ASP A 64 -22.10 -7.82 14.40
C ASP A 64 -21.38 -8.76 13.41
N HIS A 65 -21.74 -8.71 12.13
CA HIS A 65 -21.11 -9.54 11.08
C HIS A 65 -20.06 -8.80 10.25
N PHE A 66 -19.78 -7.53 10.56
CA PHE A 66 -18.82 -6.74 9.78
C PHE A 66 -17.40 -7.30 9.83
N ALA A 67 -17.00 -7.90 10.95
CA ALA A 67 -15.66 -8.47 11.11
C ALA A 67 -15.38 -9.57 10.06
N ASP A 68 -16.35 -10.44 9.80
CA ASP A 68 -16.22 -11.52 8.81
C ASP A 68 -16.14 -10.97 7.38
N LEU A 69 -16.96 -9.96 7.06
CA LEU A 69 -16.89 -9.27 5.78
C LEU A 69 -15.52 -8.59 5.58
N SER A 70 -15.07 -7.84 6.58
CA SER A 70 -13.78 -7.15 6.53
C SER A 70 -12.62 -8.14 6.35
N LEU A 71 -12.68 -9.29 7.03
CA LEU A 71 -11.67 -10.35 6.91
C LEU A 71 -11.68 -11.00 5.53
N ALA A 72 -12.86 -11.25 4.96
CA ALA A 72 -12.98 -11.79 3.61
C ALA A 72 -12.39 -10.81 2.58
N VAL A 73 -12.73 -9.52 2.68
CA VAL A 73 -12.23 -8.49 1.76
C VAL A 73 -10.73 -8.32 1.87
N ILE A 74 -10.15 -8.22 3.07
CA ILE A 74 -8.70 -8.01 3.20
C ILE A 74 -7.90 -9.22 2.68
N LYS A 75 -8.43 -10.44 2.83
CA LYS A 75 -7.83 -11.64 2.23
C LYS A 75 -7.86 -11.58 0.70
N LEU A 76 -8.91 -11.02 0.11
CA LEU A 76 -9.04 -10.88 -1.34
C LEU A 76 -8.16 -9.75 -1.93
N ILE A 77 -7.89 -8.69 -1.17
CA ILE A 77 -6.99 -7.58 -1.57
C ILE A 77 -5.57 -8.08 -1.82
N GLY A 78 -5.08 -8.98 -0.97
CA GLY A 78 -3.72 -9.50 -1.05
C GLY A 78 -2.74 -8.81 -0.10
N PRO A 79 -1.52 -9.35 0.02
CA PRO A 79 -0.53 -8.85 0.96
C PRO A 79 0.10 -7.54 0.48
N GLY A 80 0.67 -6.80 1.42
CA GLY A 80 1.65 -5.78 1.07
C GLY A 80 3.03 -6.39 0.87
N GLU A 81 3.75 -5.90 -0.13
CA GLU A 81 5.07 -6.37 -0.55
C GLU A 81 6.11 -5.25 -0.41
N TYR A 82 7.38 -5.63 -0.23
CA TYR A 82 8.48 -4.70 -0.47
C TYR A 82 8.98 -4.94 -1.89
N VAL A 83 9.04 -3.88 -2.67
CA VAL A 83 9.53 -3.92 -4.05
C VAL A 83 10.67 -2.93 -4.21
N LEU A 84 11.65 -3.27 -5.03
CA LEU A 84 12.63 -2.30 -5.52
C LEU A 84 11.93 -1.40 -6.53
N GLU A 85 12.06 -0.09 -6.37
CA GLU A 85 11.69 0.90 -7.37
C GLU A 85 12.96 1.65 -7.78
N CYS A 86 13.26 1.64 -9.07
CA CYS A 86 14.36 2.37 -9.67
C CYS A 86 13.87 3.70 -10.26
N PRO A 87 14.74 4.73 -10.36
CA PRO A 87 14.36 6.00 -10.99
C PRO A 87 13.88 5.79 -12.43
N GLY A 88 12.64 6.21 -12.72
CA GLY A 88 12.02 6.07 -14.04
C GLY A 88 11.11 4.85 -14.20
N ASP A 89 11.04 3.96 -13.20
CA ASP A 89 10.05 2.89 -13.17
C ASP A 89 8.62 3.47 -13.10
N ALA A 90 7.65 2.69 -13.61
CA ALA A 90 6.25 3.02 -13.43
C ALA A 90 5.88 2.97 -11.94
N GLU A 91 5.23 4.01 -11.44
CA GLU A 91 4.81 4.10 -10.04
C GLU A 91 3.93 2.92 -9.64
N GLN A 92 4.34 2.20 -8.60
CA GLN A 92 3.57 1.09 -8.03
C GLN A 92 2.77 1.58 -6.81
N GLY A 93 1.47 1.78 -6.98
CA GLY A 93 0.62 2.31 -5.90
C GLY A 93 0.25 1.31 -4.81
N HIS A 94 -0.13 1.84 -3.65
CA HIS A 94 -0.64 1.09 -2.50
C HIS A 94 -2.17 1.16 -2.44
N PHE A 95 -2.86 0.18 -3.06
CA PHE A 95 -4.32 0.14 -3.20
C PHE A 95 -5.08 0.40 -1.89
N GLY A 96 -4.71 -0.29 -0.81
CA GLY A 96 -5.39 -0.14 0.49
C GLY A 96 -5.22 1.22 1.18
N LEU A 97 -4.27 2.05 0.72
CA LEU A 97 -4.06 3.41 1.23
C LEU A 97 -4.48 4.49 0.22
N ALA A 98 -4.83 4.10 -1.01
CA ALA A 98 -5.11 5.01 -2.12
C ALA A 98 -3.98 6.05 -2.35
N VAL A 99 -2.72 5.63 -2.22
CA VAL A 99 -1.53 6.47 -2.46
C VAL A 99 -0.57 5.78 -3.42
N GLN A 100 0.20 6.55 -4.20
CA GLN A 100 1.24 6.02 -5.10
C GLN A 100 2.58 5.87 -4.37
N ASP A 101 3.02 6.91 -3.65
CA ASP A 101 4.32 6.91 -2.98
C ASP A 101 4.24 6.49 -1.52
N TYR A 102 4.59 5.24 -1.22
CA TYR A 102 4.67 4.76 0.15
C TYR A 102 5.88 3.85 0.41
N THR A 103 6.54 4.09 1.54
CA THR A 103 7.61 3.23 2.06
C THR A 103 7.46 3.09 3.58
N HIS A 104 8.26 2.23 4.20
CA HIS A 104 8.41 2.21 5.65
C HIS A 104 9.72 2.87 6.06
N SER A 105 9.64 3.91 6.89
CA SER A 105 10.81 4.66 7.36
C SER A 105 10.82 4.90 8.88
N THR A 106 9.74 4.55 9.58
CA THR A 106 9.43 5.06 10.92
C THR A 106 9.55 4.01 12.05
N ALA A 107 10.04 2.81 11.76
CA ALA A 107 10.29 1.77 12.77
C ALA A 107 11.56 0.92 12.49
N PRO A 108 12.74 1.55 12.34
CA PRO A 108 14.01 0.85 12.06
C PRO A 108 14.44 -0.12 13.15
N ASN A 109 13.96 0.04 14.38
CA ASN A 109 14.25 -0.89 15.48
C ASN A 109 13.62 -2.28 15.31
N ARG A 110 12.60 -2.43 14.45
CA ARG A 110 11.83 -3.68 14.30
C ARG A 110 11.52 -4.07 12.86
N ARG A 111 12.02 -3.32 11.87
CA ARG A 111 11.85 -3.60 10.44
C ARG A 111 13.15 -3.28 9.70
N PHE A 112 13.71 -4.28 9.03
CA PHE A 112 14.97 -4.11 8.30
C PHE A 112 14.83 -3.16 7.09
N ALA A 113 13.69 -3.17 6.40
CA ALA A 113 13.42 -2.25 5.30
C ALA A 113 13.52 -0.76 5.72
N ASP A 114 13.10 -0.44 6.94
CA ASP A 114 13.26 0.91 7.49
C ASP A 114 14.74 1.23 7.75
N VAL A 115 15.58 0.27 8.14
CA VAL A 115 17.03 0.47 8.29
C VAL A 115 17.68 0.80 6.94
N VAL A 116 17.32 0.06 5.89
CA VAL A 116 17.76 0.33 4.51
C VAL A 116 17.35 1.74 4.09
N THR A 117 16.08 2.10 4.33
CA THR A 117 15.53 3.42 4.04
C THR A 117 16.29 4.53 4.79
N GLN A 118 16.58 4.36 6.08
CA GLN A 118 17.33 5.34 6.87
C GLN A 118 18.77 5.54 6.35
N ARG A 119 19.42 4.48 5.86
CA ARG A 119 20.74 4.58 5.23
C ARG A 119 20.69 5.37 3.92
N LEU A 120 19.68 5.12 3.09
CA LEU A 120 19.44 5.88 1.85
C LEU A 120 19.16 7.36 2.15
N VAL A 121 18.30 7.66 3.13
CA VAL A 121 18.03 9.04 3.55
C VAL A 121 19.32 9.74 4.00
N LYS A 122 20.16 9.06 4.79
CA LYS A 122 21.44 9.63 5.24
C LYS A 122 22.34 9.99 4.06
N THR A 123 22.57 9.07 3.12
CA THR A 123 23.45 9.33 1.97
C THR A 123 22.89 10.39 1.04
N PHE A 124 21.55 10.43 0.86
CA PHE A 124 20.87 11.46 0.09
C PHE A 124 21.09 12.85 0.69
N LEU A 125 20.92 13.00 2.00
CA LEU A 125 21.10 14.28 2.70
C LEU A 125 22.57 14.74 2.72
N THR A 126 23.53 13.81 2.73
CA THR A 126 24.97 14.13 2.72
C THR A 126 25.55 14.26 1.31
N GLY A 127 24.78 14.00 0.26
CA GLY A 127 25.27 14.02 -1.13
C GLY A 127 26.36 12.99 -1.41
N THR A 128 26.42 11.91 -0.63
CA THR A 128 27.41 10.83 -0.81
C THR A 128 26.83 9.72 -1.69
N PRO A 129 27.67 8.90 -2.33
CA PRO A 129 27.20 7.73 -3.07
C PRO A 129 26.25 6.85 -2.23
N GLY A 130 25.25 6.27 -2.91
CA GLY A 130 24.30 5.37 -2.29
C GLY A 130 24.99 4.15 -1.68
N PRO A 131 24.49 3.61 -0.55
CA PRO A 131 25.11 2.47 0.12
C PRO A 131 24.77 1.11 -0.52
N TYR A 132 23.97 1.10 -1.60
CA TYR A 132 23.44 -0.09 -2.25
C TYR A 132 23.47 0.07 -3.78
N THR A 133 23.63 -1.06 -4.46
CA THR A 133 23.43 -1.24 -5.90
C THR A 133 22.05 -1.84 -6.18
N ASP A 134 21.65 -1.87 -7.45
CA ASP A 134 20.38 -2.49 -7.88
C ASP A 134 20.47 -4.02 -8.00
N ASP A 135 21.70 -4.56 -8.09
CA ASP A 135 22.04 -6.00 -8.02
C ASP A 135 22.21 -6.46 -6.56
#